data_AF-A0A1M7D9W7-F1
#
_entry.id   AF-A0A1M7D9W7-F1
#
_cell.length_a   1.000
_cell.length_b   1.000
_cell.length_c   1.000
_cell.angle_alpha   90.00
_cell.angle_beta   90.00
_cell.angle_gamma   90.00
#
_symmetry.space_group_name_H-M   'P 1'
#
loop_
_entity.id
_entity.type
_entity.pdbx_description
1 polymer ?
#
loop_
_entity_poly.entity_id
_entity_poly.type
_entity_poly.pdbx_seq_one_letter_code
_entity_poly.pdbx_strand_id
1 'polypeptide(L)'
;MNLFTKIAIWGLVAGLACAFAAEEGEVLGQYGAITVKYLNGKKTAIFDADSKETVEIPQDVVVDSFYYDRNFSGVWGKPATIMFPFAIRNSCMSSWAGIYQLDSIVNAQTWSIFASYVDDTEANTPYFLRVHADYISLGNYCYPITLNTTTGGNKAHTFGPWEFTGTYSYKVWETGDSELGYIYGFAAKEKEVDGKQIQAGQFVKGKAGAYIRPLRAYLIYNPKKNVLSKGAADVTASLTAEDLPATIDVIFLDENGETTAIHSLNTYTGEFSNSTTGWYDMKGRKLSKKPTIKGNYFYNGKKVTIK
;
A
#
# COMPACT_ATOMS: atom_id res chain seq x y z
N MET A 1 -25.94 31.80 30.68
CA MET A 1 -25.17 32.78 29.90
C MET A 1 -23.79 32.20 29.68
N ASN A 2 -23.45 31.97 28.41
CA ASN A 2 -22.22 31.35 27.92
C ASN A 2 -20.95 32.11 28.32
N LEU A 3 -19.80 31.40 28.20
CA LEU A 3 -18.56 31.73 27.48
C LEU A 3 -17.31 31.34 28.33
N PHE A 4 -16.61 30.24 28.01
CA PHE A 4 -15.46 30.15 27.08
C PHE A 4 -14.12 30.49 27.78
N THR A 5 -12.94 29.86 27.61
CA THR A 5 -12.37 28.80 26.75
C THR A 5 -10.93 28.53 27.26
N LYS A 6 -10.29 27.46 26.75
CA LYS A 6 -8.83 27.20 26.62
C LYS A 6 -8.22 26.32 27.71
N ILE A 7 -8.32 25.01 27.51
CA ILE A 7 -7.24 24.08 27.89
C ILE A 7 -6.63 23.53 26.61
N ALA A 8 -5.30 23.56 26.59
CA ALA A 8 -4.43 23.38 25.45
C ALA A 8 -4.62 22.01 24.77
N ILE A 9 -5.00 22.10 23.51
CA ILE A 9 -4.62 21.19 22.42
C ILE A 9 -3.08 21.25 22.32
N TRP A 10 -2.44 20.21 21.78
CA TRP A 10 -0.98 19.99 21.62
C TRP A 10 -0.37 19.06 22.68
N GLY A 11 -0.43 17.75 22.40
CA GLY A 11 0.35 16.74 23.14
C GLY A 11 -0.16 15.30 23.08
N LEU A 12 -1.41 15.04 22.67
CA LEU A 12 -2.06 13.75 22.98
C LEU A 12 -2.16 12.72 21.84
N VAL A 13 -1.79 13.03 20.59
CA VAL A 13 -2.17 12.15 19.45
C VAL A 13 -1.26 10.92 19.32
N ALA A 14 0.04 11.02 19.62
CA ALA A 14 0.93 9.85 19.60
C ALA A 14 0.67 8.88 20.78
N GLY A 15 0.14 9.37 21.90
CA GLY A 15 -0.25 8.54 23.04
C GLY A 15 -1.58 7.81 22.84
N LEU A 16 -2.48 8.34 22.01
CA LEU A 16 -3.79 7.74 21.74
C LEU A 16 -3.68 6.41 20.96
N ALA A 17 -2.68 6.24 20.10
CA ALA A 17 -2.49 5.02 19.31
C ALA A 17 -2.10 3.80 20.17
N CYS A 18 -1.09 3.93 21.04
CA CYS A 18 -0.75 2.85 21.98
C CYS A 18 -1.76 2.70 23.13
N ALA A 19 -2.49 3.76 23.51
CA ALA A 19 -3.47 3.69 24.59
C ALA A 19 -4.76 2.95 24.19
N PHE A 20 -5.20 3.02 22.93
CA PHE A 20 -6.43 2.34 22.47
C PHE A 20 -6.30 0.81 22.43
N ALA A 21 -5.11 0.29 22.12
CA ALA A 21 -4.85 -1.15 22.19
C ALA A 21 -4.79 -1.68 23.65
N ALA A 22 -4.35 -0.81 24.57
CA ALA A 22 -4.18 -1.10 25.99
C ALA A 22 -5.44 -0.86 26.85
N GLU A 23 -6.52 -0.30 26.28
CA GLU A 23 -7.77 -0.07 27.02
C GLU A 23 -8.46 -1.44 27.31
N GLU A 24 -8.76 -1.68 28.59
CA GLU A 24 -9.43 -2.90 29.09
C GLU A 24 -10.91 -2.92 28.67
N GLY A 25 -11.16 -3.23 27.40
CA GLY A 25 -12.49 -3.57 26.88
C GLY A 25 -12.76 -5.07 26.93
N GLU A 26 -14.03 -5.45 27.10
CA GLU A 26 -14.47 -6.85 26.98
C GLU A 26 -14.14 -7.39 25.59
N VAL A 27 -13.41 -8.50 25.52
CA VAL A 27 -13.11 -9.18 24.25
C VAL A 27 -14.33 -9.98 23.82
N LEU A 28 -14.91 -9.62 22.67
CA LEU A 28 -16.07 -10.28 22.08
C LEU A 28 -15.68 -11.36 21.07
N GLY A 29 -14.45 -11.33 20.56
CA GLY A 29 -13.90 -12.35 19.66
C GLY A 29 -12.49 -12.05 19.19
N GLN A 30 -11.75 -13.09 18.84
CA GLN A 30 -10.39 -13.00 18.30
C GLN A 30 -10.28 -13.85 17.03
N TYR A 31 -9.79 -13.23 15.97
CA TYR A 31 -9.74 -13.76 14.60
C TYR A 31 -8.33 -13.54 14.03
N GLY A 32 -7.34 -14.14 14.68
CA GLY A 32 -5.92 -13.94 14.36
C GLY A 32 -5.44 -12.52 14.65
N ALA A 33 -4.98 -11.81 13.61
CA ALA A 33 -4.53 -10.42 13.70
C ALA A 33 -5.64 -9.40 14.01
N ILE A 34 -6.91 -9.84 14.12
CA ILE A 34 -8.04 -8.96 14.43
C ILE A 34 -8.65 -9.38 15.77
N THR A 35 -8.76 -8.43 16.69
CA THR A 35 -9.50 -8.59 17.96
C THR A 35 -10.70 -7.68 17.97
N VAL A 36 -11.87 -8.21 18.33
CA VAL A 36 -13.10 -7.41 18.48
C VAL A 36 -13.35 -7.21 19.97
N LYS A 37 -13.40 -5.95 20.41
CA LYS A 37 -13.65 -5.55 21.79
C LYS A 37 -14.88 -4.66 21.91
N TYR A 38 -15.52 -4.64 23.07
CA TYR A 38 -16.44 -3.58 23.45
C TYR A 38 -15.64 -2.45 24.09
N LEU A 39 -15.55 -1.30 23.41
CA LEU A 39 -14.80 -0.12 23.86
C LEU A 39 -15.69 1.10 23.74
N ASN A 40 -15.82 1.88 24.83
CA ASN A 40 -16.56 3.14 24.85
C ASN A 40 -17.99 3.03 24.28
N GLY A 41 -18.69 1.94 24.61
CA GLY A 41 -20.06 1.69 24.15
C GLY A 41 -20.18 1.18 22.70
N LYS A 42 -19.06 0.87 22.04
CA LYS A 42 -19.02 0.43 20.64
C LYS A 42 -18.31 -0.91 20.49
N LYS A 43 -18.80 -1.74 19.56
CA LYS A 43 -18.08 -2.93 19.12
C LYS A 43 -16.95 -2.51 18.17
N THR A 44 -15.72 -2.55 18.64
CA THR A 44 -14.53 -2.07 17.91
C THR A 44 -13.67 -3.23 17.44
N ALA A 45 -13.36 -3.28 16.14
CA ALA A 45 -12.34 -4.19 15.62
C ALA A 45 -10.95 -3.54 15.63
N ILE A 46 -10.01 -4.18 16.31
CA ILE A 46 -8.60 -3.77 16.42
C ILE A 46 -7.79 -4.69 15.52
N PHE A 47 -7.15 -4.11 14.50
CA PHE A 47 -6.32 -4.81 13.52
C PHE A 47 -4.85 -4.59 13.91
N ASP A 48 -4.19 -5.61 14.43
CA ASP A 48 -2.77 -5.59 14.76
C ASP A 48 -1.95 -5.78 13.47
N ALA A 49 -1.35 -4.69 12.98
CA ALA A 49 -0.57 -4.73 11.74
C ALA A 49 0.78 -5.44 11.89
N ASP A 50 1.22 -5.74 13.12
CA ASP A 50 2.44 -6.45 13.46
C ASP A 50 2.22 -7.89 13.96
N SER A 51 0.98 -8.35 13.96
CA SER A 51 0.67 -9.75 14.17
C SER A 51 1.25 -10.65 13.06
N LYS A 52 1.43 -11.92 13.41
CA LYS A 52 1.75 -13.02 12.47
C LYS A 52 0.60 -14.02 12.35
N GLU A 53 -0.44 -13.86 13.16
CA GLU A 53 -1.56 -14.79 13.25
C GLU A 53 -2.46 -14.69 12.02
N THR A 54 -2.85 -15.84 11.47
CA THR A 54 -3.73 -15.88 10.30
C THR A 54 -5.11 -15.32 10.64
N VAL A 55 -5.58 -14.37 9.84
CA VAL A 55 -6.93 -13.83 9.97
C VAL A 55 -7.93 -14.77 9.31
N GLU A 56 -8.86 -15.29 10.09
CA GLU A 56 -9.95 -16.13 9.62
C GLU A 56 -11.27 -15.70 10.27
N ILE A 57 -12.20 -15.21 9.45
CA ILE A 57 -13.52 -14.74 9.84
C ILE A 57 -14.54 -15.50 8.99
N PRO A 58 -14.94 -16.72 9.42
CA PRO A 58 -15.78 -17.61 8.62
C PRO A 58 -17.26 -17.19 8.58
N GLN A 59 -17.65 -16.25 9.44
CA GLN A 59 -19.02 -15.73 9.53
C GLN A 59 -18.97 -14.22 9.70
N ASP A 60 -20.02 -13.53 9.24
CA ASP A 60 -20.10 -12.08 9.30
C ASP A 60 -19.97 -11.55 10.74
N VAL A 61 -18.98 -10.68 10.95
CA VAL A 61 -18.80 -9.96 12.21
C VAL A 61 -19.06 -8.48 11.97
N VAL A 62 -20.20 -8.00 12.47
CA VAL A 62 -20.58 -6.59 12.40
C VAL A 62 -19.91 -5.81 13.54
N VAL A 63 -19.31 -4.66 13.21
CA VAL A 63 -18.61 -3.76 14.15
C VAL A 63 -18.97 -2.28 13.89
N ASP A 64 -18.94 -1.48 14.95
CA ASP A 64 -19.33 -0.06 14.98
C ASP A 64 -18.13 0.90 14.84
N SER A 65 -16.92 0.35 14.94
CA SER A 65 -15.66 1.05 14.72
C SER A 65 -14.56 0.06 14.34
N PHE A 66 -13.55 0.53 13.62
CA PHE A 66 -12.29 -0.21 13.54
C PHE A 66 -11.09 0.70 13.76
N TYR A 67 -9.99 0.07 14.19
CA TYR A 67 -8.70 0.68 14.39
C TYR A 67 -7.63 -0.19 13.72
N TYR A 68 -6.81 0.41 12.88
CA TYR A 68 -5.64 -0.26 12.29
C TYR A 68 -4.38 0.20 13.02
N ASP A 69 -3.85 -0.68 13.87
CA ASP A 69 -2.64 -0.43 14.64
C ASP A 69 -1.41 -0.57 13.74
N ARG A 70 -1.20 0.47 12.93
CA ARG A 70 -0.01 0.62 12.09
C ARG A 70 0.48 2.04 12.22
N ASN A 71 1.73 2.16 12.64
CA ASN A 71 2.38 3.45 12.73
C ASN A 71 2.74 3.98 11.32
N PHE A 72 2.07 5.03 10.87
CA PHE A 72 2.42 5.76 9.64
C PHE A 72 3.26 7.03 9.90
N SER A 73 3.65 7.27 11.15
CA SER A 73 4.41 8.46 11.54
C SER A 73 5.78 8.52 10.88
N GLY A 74 6.24 9.77 10.72
CA GLY A 74 7.60 10.09 10.31
C GLY A 74 7.76 10.48 8.85
N VAL A 75 6.82 10.17 7.94
CA VAL A 75 6.89 10.64 6.53
C VAL A 75 5.52 10.64 5.86
N TRP A 76 5.07 11.81 5.43
CA TRP A 76 3.83 11.99 4.67
C TRP A 76 3.86 11.17 3.37
N GLY A 77 2.86 10.31 3.15
CA GLY A 77 2.71 9.58 1.89
C GLY A 77 3.66 8.39 1.69
N LYS A 78 4.12 7.75 2.77
CA LYS A 78 4.76 6.42 2.67
C LYS A 78 3.78 5.42 2.06
N PRO A 79 4.14 4.78 0.96
CA PRO A 79 3.26 3.83 0.32
C PRO A 79 3.24 2.52 1.12
N ALA A 80 2.08 1.92 1.18
CA ALA A 80 1.82 0.64 1.79
C ALA A 80 0.91 -0.18 0.88
N THR A 81 0.69 -1.42 1.28
CA THR A 81 -0.37 -2.26 0.73
C THR A 81 -1.31 -2.71 1.83
N ILE A 82 -2.57 -2.92 1.47
CA ILE A 82 -3.64 -3.37 2.35
C ILE A 82 -4.51 -4.42 1.63
N MET A 83 -5.13 -5.28 2.41
CA MET A 83 -6.26 -6.12 2.01
C MET A 83 -7.18 -6.27 3.22
N PHE A 84 -8.28 -5.53 3.25
CA PHE A 84 -9.21 -5.56 4.38
C PHE A 84 -10.36 -6.56 4.13
N PRO A 85 -10.90 -7.20 5.18
CA PRO A 85 -12.04 -8.11 5.08
C PRO A 85 -13.39 -7.39 4.98
N PHE A 86 -13.37 -6.13 4.52
CA PHE A 86 -14.53 -5.26 4.33
C PHE A 86 -14.22 -4.22 3.26
N ALA A 87 -15.28 -3.67 2.66
CA ALA A 87 -15.21 -2.60 1.68
C ALA A 87 -15.18 -1.22 2.34
N ILE A 88 -14.45 -0.28 1.74
CA ILE A 88 -14.40 1.13 2.13
C ILE A 88 -14.95 1.94 0.97
N ARG A 89 -15.96 2.77 1.23
CA ARG A 89 -16.52 3.68 0.22
C ARG A 89 -15.73 4.99 0.17
N ASN A 90 -15.72 5.69 -0.97
CA ASN A 90 -15.01 6.97 -1.13
C ASN A 90 -15.44 7.96 -0.05
N SER A 91 -16.75 8.06 0.16
CA SER A 91 -17.30 8.94 1.18
C SER A 91 -16.70 8.65 2.57
N CYS A 92 -16.18 7.46 2.85
CA CYS A 92 -15.56 7.08 4.11
C CYS A 92 -14.07 7.42 4.23
N MET A 93 -13.41 7.69 3.11
CA MET A 93 -12.00 8.02 3.00
C MET A 93 -11.78 9.54 3.14
N SER A 94 -12.27 10.15 4.22
CA SER A 94 -12.19 11.60 4.38
C SER A 94 -10.73 12.09 4.52
N SER A 95 -10.10 12.50 3.42
CA SER A 95 -8.79 13.18 3.31
C SER A 95 -7.57 12.52 3.98
N TRP A 96 -7.73 11.36 4.63
CA TRP A 96 -6.68 10.70 5.41
C TRP A 96 -5.83 9.75 4.58
N ALA A 97 -6.31 9.28 3.42
CA ALA A 97 -5.51 8.49 2.49
C ALA A 97 -6.03 8.54 1.05
N GLY A 98 -5.13 8.26 0.11
CA GLY A 98 -5.47 7.75 -1.21
C GLY A 98 -5.36 6.23 -1.24
N ILE A 99 -6.36 5.56 -1.80
CA ILE A 99 -6.32 4.12 -2.09
C ILE A 99 -6.25 3.95 -3.61
N TYR A 100 -5.41 3.03 -4.06
CA TYR A 100 -5.14 2.84 -5.48
C TYR A 100 -5.13 1.35 -5.83
N GLN A 101 -5.69 1.02 -6.99
CA GLN A 101 -5.63 -0.33 -7.55
C GLN A 101 -4.47 -0.45 -8.55
N LEU A 102 -4.03 -1.68 -8.82
CA LEU A 102 -3.12 -1.94 -9.92
C LEU A 102 -3.84 -1.64 -11.25
N ASP A 103 -3.30 -0.72 -12.04
CA ASP A 103 -3.84 -0.33 -13.34
C ASP A 103 -3.05 -0.96 -14.49
N SER A 104 -1.75 -0.67 -14.54
CA SER A 104 -0.90 -1.17 -15.62
C SER A 104 0.56 -1.32 -15.18
N ILE A 105 1.30 -2.14 -15.91
CA ILE A 105 2.75 -2.33 -15.72
C ILE A 105 3.42 -2.17 -17.07
N VAL A 106 4.42 -1.30 -17.14
CA VAL A 106 5.15 -1.00 -18.38
C VAL A 106 6.64 -1.18 -18.20
N ASN A 107 7.31 -1.52 -19.31
CA ASN A 107 8.76 -1.56 -19.41
C ASN A 107 9.18 -0.72 -20.63
N ALA A 108 9.38 0.59 -20.43
CA ALA A 108 9.75 1.52 -21.51
C ALA A 108 11.21 2.03 -21.43
N GLN A 109 11.91 1.68 -20.35
CA GLN A 109 13.33 1.98 -20.03
C GLN A 109 13.64 1.51 -18.60
N THR A 110 12.70 1.77 -17.70
CA THR A 110 12.59 1.21 -16.35
C THR A 110 11.23 0.54 -16.22
N TRP A 111 11.13 -0.45 -15.33
CA TRP A 111 9.85 -1.03 -14.98
C TRP A 111 9.07 -0.06 -14.10
N SER A 112 7.81 0.16 -14.45
CA SER A 112 6.91 1.01 -13.68
C SER A 112 5.54 0.38 -13.52
N ILE A 113 4.99 0.50 -12.32
CA ILE A 113 3.61 0.19 -11.98
C ILE A 113 2.84 1.50 -11.96
N PHE A 114 1.73 1.56 -12.68
CA PHE A 114 0.73 2.61 -12.50
C PHE A 114 -0.35 2.09 -11.56
N ALA A 115 -0.59 2.87 -10.51
CA ALA A 115 -1.62 2.64 -9.51
C ALA A 115 -2.65 3.75 -9.63
N SER A 116 -3.86 3.42 -10.07
CA SER A 116 -4.94 4.38 -10.29
C SER A 116 -5.77 4.53 -9.03
N TYR A 117 -6.11 5.77 -8.69
CA TYR A 117 -6.99 6.06 -7.55
C TYR A 117 -8.32 5.32 -7.70
N VAL A 118 -8.84 4.83 -6.59
CA VAL A 118 -10.17 4.22 -6.52
C VAL A 118 -11.02 4.96 -5.51
N ASP A 119 -12.26 5.19 -5.91
CA ASP A 119 -13.29 5.74 -5.04
C ASP A 119 -13.69 4.70 -3.97
N ASP A 120 -14.05 3.50 -4.42
CA ASP A 120 -14.53 2.44 -3.54
C ASP A 120 -13.58 1.24 -3.58
N THR A 121 -13.43 0.57 -2.43
CA THR A 121 -12.73 -0.70 -2.33
C THR A 121 -13.70 -1.86 -2.21
N GLU A 122 -13.26 -3.03 -2.65
CA GLU A 122 -13.93 -4.29 -2.39
C GLU A 122 -13.31 -4.99 -1.18
N ALA A 123 -14.17 -5.68 -0.41
CA ALA A 123 -13.70 -6.59 0.61
C ALA A 123 -12.82 -7.68 0.00
N ASN A 124 -11.77 -8.04 0.74
CA ASN A 124 -10.81 -9.08 0.40
C ASN A 124 -9.99 -8.83 -0.89
N THR A 125 -9.91 -7.58 -1.34
CA THR A 125 -9.16 -7.19 -2.53
C THR A 125 -7.90 -6.41 -2.15
N PRO A 126 -6.74 -6.67 -2.79
CA PRO A 126 -5.50 -5.97 -2.49
C PRO A 126 -5.46 -4.57 -3.12
N TYR A 127 -5.02 -3.59 -2.35
CA TYR A 127 -4.83 -2.20 -2.79
C TYR A 127 -3.48 -1.64 -2.35
N PHE A 128 -2.99 -0.66 -3.11
CA PHE A 128 -1.96 0.26 -2.63
C PHE A 128 -2.63 1.34 -1.76
N LEU A 129 -1.92 1.76 -0.72
CA LEU A 129 -2.39 2.74 0.24
C LEU A 129 -1.34 3.84 0.39
N ARG A 130 -1.78 5.09 0.35
CA ARG A 130 -0.97 6.25 0.71
C ARG A 130 -1.68 7.05 1.79
N VAL A 131 -1.16 7.00 3.01
CA VAL A 131 -1.76 7.70 4.15
C VAL A 131 -1.21 9.13 4.23
N HIS A 132 -2.12 10.08 4.40
CA HIS A 132 -1.87 11.52 4.58
C HIS A 132 -1.89 11.95 6.07
N ALA A 133 -2.13 10.99 6.97
CA ALA A 133 -2.18 11.11 8.42
C ALA A 133 -1.33 10.00 9.09
N ASP A 134 -1.17 10.05 10.41
CA ASP A 134 -0.43 9.04 11.18
C ASP A 134 -1.24 7.75 11.42
N TYR A 135 -2.55 7.76 11.14
CA TYR A 135 -3.48 6.66 11.37
C TYR A 135 -4.60 6.62 10.31
N ILE A 136 -5.33 5.51 10.28
CA ILE A 136 -6.51 5.31 9.44
C ILE A 136 -7.77 5.44 10.30
N SER A 137 -8.76 6.20 9.85
CA SER A 137 -10.06 6.31 10.51
C SER A 137 -11.17 6.59 9.51
N LEU A 138 -12.30 5.90 9.62
CA LEU A 138 -13.50 6.23 8.83
C LEU A 138 -14.41 7.20 9.57
N GLY A 139 -15.16 8.00 8.82
CA GLY A 139 -16.25 8.82 9.35
C GLY A 139 -17.35 7.96 10.00
N ASN A 140 -18.04 8.50 11.01
CA ASN A 140 -19.07 7.76 11.76
C ASN A 140 -20.21 7.19 10.90
N TYR A 141 -20.55 7.84 9.78
CA TYR A 141 -21.60 7.40 8.84
C TYR A 141 -21.21 6.17 7.99
N CYS A 142 -19.97 5.71 8.11
CA CYS A 142 -19.47 4.53 7.42
C CYS A 142 -19.69 3.24 8.18
N TYR A 143 -20.16 3.36 9.42
CA TYR A 143 -20.47 2.24 10.29
C TYR A 143 -21.98 1.96 10.32
N PRO A 144 -22.38 0.72 10.63
CA PRO A 144 -21.51 -0.42 10.92
C PRO A 144 -20.83 -1.00 9.66
N ILE A 145 -19.71 -1.69 9.86
CA ILE A 145 -19.05 -2.48 8.79
C ILE A 145 -19.11 -3.97 9.14
N THR A 146 -19.17 -4.82 8.12
CA THR A 146 -19.18 -6.27 8.26
C THR A 146 -17.83 -6.84 7.84
N LEU A 147 -17.18 -7.57 8.74
CA LEU A 147 -15.92 -8.27 8.48
C LEU A 147 -16.20 -9.71 8.06
N ASN A 148 -15.57 -10.17 6.97
CA ASN A 148 -15.66 -11.56 6.52
C ASN A 148 -14.50 -11.92 5.57
N THR A 149 -13.85 -13.08 5.79
CA THR A 149 -12.73 -13.55 4.96
C THR A 149 -13.07 -14.72 4.02
N THR A 150 -14.31 -15.22 4.03
CA THR A 150 -14.72 -16.41 3.24
C THR A 150 -14.57 -16.24 1.73
N THR A 151 -14.65 -15.01 1.23
CA THR A 151 -14.39 -14.69 -0.18
C THR A 151 -12.95 -14.26 -0.45
N GLY A 152 -12.11 -14.26 0.59
CA GLY A 152 -10.72 -13.81 0.53
C GLY A 152 -9.71 -14.85 0.12
N GLY A 153 -8.54 -14.38 -0.30
CA GLY A 153 -7.46 -15.21 -0.86
C GLY A 153 -7.57 -15.50 -2.37
N ASN A 154 -8.72 -15.21 -3.00
CA ASN A 154 -8.95 -15.47 -4.43
C ASN A 154 -8.96 -14.21 -5.31
N LYS A 155 -8.98 -13.02 -4.71
CA LYS A 155 -9.01 -11.76 -5.46
C LYS A 155 -7.59 -11.21 -5.61
N ALA A 156 -7.11 -11.24 -6.84
CA ALA A 156 -5.88 -10.59 -7.25
C ALA A 156 -6.18 -9.67 -8.43
N HIS A 157 -5.54 -8.50 -8.48
CA HIS A 157 -5.53 -7.71 -9.71
C HIS A 157 -4.49 -8.28 -10.65
N THR A 158 -4.89 -8.66 -11.86
CA THR A 158 -3.97 -9.27 -12.83
C THR A 158 -3.71 -8.33 -14.00
N PHE A 159 -2.45 -8.20 -14.40
CA PHE A 159 -2.05 -7.48 -15.60
C PHE A 159 -1.02 -8.32 -16.37
N GLY A 160 -1.48 -9.02 -17.40
CA GLY A 160 -0.66 -10.01 -18.11
C GLY A 160 -0.12 -11.07 -17.15
N PRO A 161 1.21 -11.28 -17.08
CA PRO A 161 1.82 -12.27 -16.17
C PRO A 161 1.90 -11.78 -14.72
N TRP A 162 1.53 -10.53 -14.43
CA TRP A 162 1.63 -9.99 -13.08
C TRP A 162 0.33 -10.17 -12.30
N GLU A 163 0.46 -10.51 -11.03
CA GLU A 163 -0.64 -10.62 -10.09
C GLU A 163 -0.34 -9.81 -8.84
N PHE A 164 -1.20 -8.87 -8.51
CA PHE A 164 -1.18 -8.17 -7.24
C PHE A 164 -2.12 -8.88 -6.28
N THR A 165 -1.55 -9.55 -5.28
CA THR A 165 -2.26 -10.50 -4.42
C THR A 165 -2.10 -10.13 -2.94
N GLY A 166 -3.18 -10.27 -2.19
CA GLY A 166 -3.21 -10.05 -0.75
C GLY A 166 -3.08 -11.36 0.04
N THR A 167 -2.74 -11.25 1.32
CA THR A 167 -2.69 -12.41 2.23
C THR A 167 -3.31 -12.11 3.58
N TYR A 168 -4.05 -13.08 4.12
CA TYR A 168 -4.51 -13.08 5.51
C TYR A 168 -3.57 -13.84 6.45
N SER A 169 -2.51 -14.44 5.92
CA SER A 169 -1.53 -15.21 6.68
C SER A 169 -0.15 -14.56 6.60
N TYR A 170 0.63 -14.73 7.66
CA TYR A 170 2.05 -14.44 7.62
C TYR A 170 2.76 -15.44 6.68
N LYS A 171 3.60 -14.93 5.78
CA LYS A 171 4.43 -15.74 4.89
C LYS A 171 5.87 -15.25 4.93
N VAL A 172 6.80 -16.19 4.98
CA VAL A 172 8.23 -15.95 4.79
C VAL A 172 8.65 -16.73 3.56
N TRP A 173 9.36 -16.08 2.64
CA TRP A 173 9.93 -16.75 1.48
C TRP A 173 11.32 -17.25 1.82
N GLU A 174 11.45 -18.56 2.00
CA GLU A 174 12.72 -19.22 2.34
C GLU A 174 13.49 -19.64 1.10
N THR A 175 14.79 -19.95 1.27
CA THR A 175 15.61 -20.45 0.16
C THR A 175 14.97 -21.69 -0.47
N GLY A 176 14.79 -21.66 -1.79
CA GLY A 176 14.14 -22.74 -2.54
C GLY A 176 12.63 -22.56 -2.77
N ASP A 177 12.01 -21.51 -2.21
CA ASP A 177 10.63 -21.15 -2.55
C ASP A 177 10.51 -20.76 -4.03
N SER A 178 9.53 -21.32 -4.74
CA SER A 178 9.33 -21.14 -6.17
C SER A 178 8.97 -19.71 -6.59
N GLU A 179 8.48 -18.90 -5.66
CA GLU A 179 8.14 -17.49 -5.91
C GLU A 179 9.34 -16.55 -5.74
N LEU A 180 10.47 -17.04 -5.18
CA LEU A 180 11.66 -16.23 -5.04
C LEU A 180 12.16 -15.73 -6.39
N GLY A 181 12.57 -14.47 -6.43
CA GLY A 181 12.98 -13.79 -7.65
C GLY A 181 11.82 -13.18 -8.46
N TYR A 182 10.57 -13.56 -8.17
CA TYR A 182 9.37 -13.12 -8.89
C TYR A 182 8.44 -12.22 -8.07
N ILE A 183 8.67 -12.11 -6.77
CA ILE A 183 7.85 -11.32 -5.85
C ILE A 183 8.41 -9.91 -5.63
N TYR A 184 7.52 -8.95 -5.40
CA TYR A 184 7.85 -7.57 -5.10
C TYR A 184 6.92 -6.99 -4.03
N GLY A 185 7.48 -6.13 -3.18
CA GLY A 185 6.71 -5.42 -2.16
C GLY A 185 7.45 -4.20 -1.64
N PHE A 186 6.75 -3.38 -0.84
CA PHE A 186 7.40 -2.27 -0.15
C PHE A 186 8.29 -2.79 0.99
N ALA A 187 9.55 -2.38 0.99
CA ALA A 187 10.46 -2.66 2.09
C ALA A 187 9.97 -1.97 3.38
N ALA A 188 9.82 -2.74 4.46
CA ALA A 188 9.29 -2.22 5.72
C ALA A 188 10.29 -1.33 6.49
N LYS A 189 11.59 -1.56 6.28
CA LYS A 189 12.69 -0.86 6.96
C LYS A 189 13.88 -0.74 6.03
N GLU A 190 14.77 0.18 6.37
CA GLU A 190 16.08 0.28 5.72
C GLU A 190 16.92 -0.98 6.00
N LYS A 191 17.59 -1.48 4.98
CA LYS A 191 18.47 -2.66 5.06
C LYS A 191 19.44 -2.69 3.88
N GLU A 192 20.67 -3.07 4.11
CA GLU A 192 21.61 -3.38 3.03
C GLU A 192 21.35 -4.78 2.46
N VAL A 193 21.26 -4.89 1.14
CA VAL A 193 21.05 -6.14 0.42
C VAL A 193 21.99 -6.15 -0.79
N ASP A 194 22.92 -7.10 -0.84
CA ASP A 194 23.97 -7.24 -1.87
C ASP A 194 24.77 -5.94 -2.11
N GLY A 195 25.20 -5.28 -1.04
CA GLY A 195 25.94 -4.02 -1.14
C GLY A 195 25.10 -2.82 -1.60
N LYS A 196 23.76 -2.96 -1.68
CA LYS A 196 22.82 -1.87 -1.99
C LYS A 196 21.95 -1.53 -0.79
N GLN A 197 21.90 -0.25 -0.46
CA GLN A 197 20.98 0.27 0.56
C GLN A 197 19.54 0.20 0.03
N ILE A 198 18.73 -0.69 0.60
CA ILE A 198 17.28 -0.72 0.42
C ILE A 198 16.65 0.09 1.53
N GLN A 199 15.60 0.83 1.20
CA GLN A 199 15.05 1.81 2.11
C GLN A 199 13.57 1.63 2.35
N ALA A 200 13.09 2.10 3.50
CA ALA A 200 11.70 1.92 3.88
C ALA A 200 10.76 2.58 2.86
N GLY A 201 9.79 1.82 2.34
CA GLY A 201 8.84 2.28 1.33
C GLY A 201 9.33 2.15 -0.12
N GLN A 202 10.53 1.61 -0.36
CA GLN A 202 10.96 1.27 -1.72
C GLN A 202 10.29 -0.03 -2.17
N PHE A 203 9.79 -0.07 -3.42
CA PHE A 203 9.19 -1.27 -3.99
C PHE A 203 10.28 -2.14 -4.63
N VAL A 204 10.57 -3.28 -4.01
CA VAL A 204 11.77 -4.07 -4.28
C VAL A 204 11.45 -5.54 -4.47
N LYS A 205 12.30 -6.23 -5.23
CA LYS A 205 12.23 -7.68 -5.40
C LYS A 205 12.53 -8.38 -4.07
N GLY A 206 11.68 -9.33 -3.70
CA GLY A 206 11.87 -10.17 -2.52
C GLY A 206 12.99 -11.18 -2.71
N LYS A 207 13.70 -11.46 -1.61
CA LYS A 207 14.76 -12.47 -1.50
C LYS A 207 14.45 -13.43 -0.37
N ALA A 208 15.27 -14.48 -0.23
CA ALA A 208 15.20 -15.37 0.92
C ALA A 208 15.19 -14.57 2.23
N GLY A 209 14.25 -14.90 3.12
CA GLY A 209 13.97 -14.18 4.37
C GLY A 209 13.11 -12.93 4.22
N ALA A 210 12.66 -12.58 3.01
CA ALA A 210 11.58 -11.61 2.84
C ALA A 210 10.30 -12.17 3.48
N TYR A 211 9.46 -11.29 4.00
CA TYR A 211 8.22 -11.70 4.65
C TYR A 211 7.10 -10.70 4.38
N ILE A 212 5.87 -11.19 4.51
CA ILE A 212 4.65 -10.40 4.48
C ILE A 212 3.78 -10.78 5.67
N ARG A 213 3.15 -9.76 6.28
CA ARG A 213 2.21 -9.94 7.38
C ARG A 213 0.77 -10.02 6.86
N PRO A 214 -0.17 -10.59 7.64
CA PRO A 214 -1.60 -10.54 7.33
C PRO A 214 -2.07 -9.13 6.95
N LEU A 215 -3.14 -9.07 6.16
CA LEU A 215 -3.83 -7.84 5.72
C LEU A 215 -2.99 -6.95 4.80
N ARG A 216 -1.95 -7.51 4.16
CA ARG A 216 -1.05 -6.82 3.23
C ARG A 216 -1.06 -7.51 1.88
N ALA A 217 -0.51 -6.83 0.87
CA ALA A 217 -0.39 -7.34 -0.48
C ALA A 217 1.02 -7.21 -1.06
N TYR A 218 1.31 -8.04 -2.06
CA TYR A 218 2.55 -8.07 -2.82
C TYR A 218 2.25 -8.35 -4.29
N LEU A 219 3.19 -7.98 -5.15
CA LEU A 219 3.12 -8.26 -6.58
C LEU A 219 3.93 -9.52 -6.89
N ILE A 220 3.42 -10.41 -7.72
CA ILE A 220 4.13 -11.60 -8.18
C ILE A 220 4.09 -11.71 -9.70
N TYR A 221 5.22 -12.04 -10.32
CA TYR A 221 5.31 -12.38 -11.73
C TYR A 221 5.11 -13.89 -11.91
N ASN A 222 4.08 -14.26 -12.67
CA ASN A 222 3.77 -15.62 -13.03
C ASN A 222 4.04 -15.86 -14.54
N PRO A 223 5.24 -16.35 -14.91
CA PRO A 223 5.63 -16.54 -16.31
C PRO A 223 4.68 -17.46 -17.08
N LYS A 224 4.01 -18.39 -16.37
CA LYS A 224 3.15 -19.42 -16.97
C LYS A 224 1.73 -18.94 -17.29
N LYS A 225 1.31 -17.77 -16.78
CA LYS A 225 -0.06 -17.26 -16.98
C LYS A 225 -0.30 -16.61 -18.35
N ASN A 226 0.73 -16.52 -19.18
CA ASN A 226 0.79 -15.76 -20.43
C ASN A 226 0.06 -16.36 -21.65
N VAL A 227 -0.90 -17.27 -21.49
CA VAL A 227 -1.45 -17.97 -22.67
C VAL A 227 -2.54 -17.16 -23.40
N LEU A 228 -3.26 -16.19 -22.81
CA LEU A 228 -4.46 -15.62 -23.48
C LEU A 228 -4.86 -14.15 -23.21
N SER A 229 -4.10 -13.28 -22.52
CA SER A 229 -4.55 -11.90 -22.31
C SER A 229 -4.27 -10.98 -23.52
N LYS A 230 -5.32 -10.65 -24.27
CA LYS A 230 -5.36 -9.85 -25.52
C LYS A 230 -4.88 -8.38 -25.43
N GLY A 231 -4.19 -7.98 -24.36
CA GLY A 231 -3.76 -6.60 -24.10
C GLY A 231 -2.24 -6.37 -24.02
N ALA A 232 -1.42 -7.42 -23.98
CA ALA A 232 0.03 -7.29 -23.86
C ALA A 232 0.71 -7.54 -25.21
N ALA A 233 0.58 -6.59 -26.14
CA ALA A 233 1.13 -6.71 -27.50
C ALA A 233 2.67 -6.54 -27.59
N ASP A 234 3.43 -6.57 -26.48
CA ASP A 234 4.87 -6.31 -26.54
C ASP A 234 5.76 -7.00 -25.48
N VAL A 235 5.31 -8.12 -24.88
CA VAL A 235 6.15 -8.91 -23.95
C VAL A 235 6.08 -10.40 -24.32
N THR A 236 6.58 -10.77 -25.50
CA THR A 236 6.55 -12.16 -26.02
C THR A 236 7.88 -12.92 -25.87
N ALA A 237 8.49 -12.80 -24.69
CA ALA A 237 9.38 -13.82 -24.13
C ALA A 237 9.08 -13.95 -22.63
N SER A 238 8.89 -15.17 -22.13
CA SER A 238 8.76 -15.42 -20.69
C SER A 238 10.06 -14.98 -20.01
N LEU A 239 10.00 -13.95 -19.16
CA LEU A 239 11.17 -13.46 -18.44
C LEU A 239 11.55 -14.45 -17.34
N THR A 240 12.85 -14.62 -17.13
CA THR A 240 13.40 -15.36 -15.99
C THR A 240 13.50 -14.46 -14.76
N ALA A 241 13.74 -15.05 -13.58
CA ALA A 241 13.94 -14.29 -12.36
C ALA A 241 15.11 -13.30 -12.48
N GLU A 242 16.13 -13.63 -13.26
CA GLU A 242 17.33 -12.84 -13.50
C GLU A 242 17.05 -11.62 -14.40
N ASP A 243 16.12 -11.74 -15.34
CA ASP A 243 15.74 -10.66 -16.26
C ASP A 243 14.88 -9.58 -15.58
N LEU A 244 14.20 -9.95 -14.50
CA LEU A 244 13.32 -9.05 -13.76
C LEU A 244 14.14 -8.01 -12.94
N PRO A 245 13.69 -6.76 -12.84
CA PRO A 245 14.48 -5.70 -12.19
C PRO A 245 14.56 -5.88 -10.68
N ALA A 246 15.61 -5.37 -10.03
CA ALA A 246 15.69 -5.39 -8.57
C ALA A 246 14.65 -4.46 -7.90
N THR A 247 14.20 -3.43 -8.61
CA THR A 247 13.30 -2.38 -8.13
C THR A 247 12.31 -2.02 -9.23
N ILE A 248 11.09 -1.67 -8.86
CA ILE A 248 10.07 -1.17 -9.80
C ILE A 248 9.56 0.17 -9.28
N ASP A 249 9.43 1.15 -10.16
CA ASP A 249 8.87 2.46 -9.79
C ASP A 249 7.35 2.32 -9.62
N VAL A 250 6.78 2.86 -8.54
CA VAL A 250 5.31 2.92 -8.36
C VAL A 250 4.83 4.34 -8.59
N ILE A 251 3.94 4.52 -9.57
CA ILE A 251 3.39 5.80 -10.01
C ILE A 251 1.92 5.86 -9.59
N PHE A 252 1.57 6.83 -8.75
CA PHE A 252 0.21 7.03 -8.26
C PHE A 252 -0.52 8.07 -9.11
N LEU A 253 -1.66 7.71 -9.66
CA LEU A 253 -2.51 8.57 -10.49
C LEU A 253 -3.74 9.05 -9.70
N ASP A 254 -4.12 10.32 -9.81
CA ASP A 254 -5.39 10.82 -9.25
C ASP A 254 -6.61 10.40 -10.07
N GLU A 255 -7.79 10.85 -9.62
CA GLU A 255 -9.10 10.69 -10.26
C GLU A 255 -9.13 11.13 -11.73
N ASN A 256 -8.27 12.08 -12.14
CA ASN A 256 -8.20 12.58 -13.51
C ASN A 256 -7.15 11.84 -14.36
N GLY A 257 -6.48 10.83 -13.78
CA GLY A 257 -5.35 10.13 -14.39
C GLY A 257 -4.06 10.98 -14.44
N GLU A 258 -4.00 12.08 -13.69
CA GLU A 258 -2.77 12.87 -13.55
C GLU A 258 -1.85 12.24 -12.50
N THR A 259 -0.54 12.31 -12.72
CA THR A 259 0.42 11.76 -11.78
C THR A 259 0.49 12.62 -10.52
N THR A 260 0.20 12.02 -9.36
CA THR A 260 0.25 12.68 -8.04
C THR A 260 1.52 12.38 -7.24
N ALA A 261 2.19 11.27 -7.54
CA ALA A 261 3.47 10.90 -6.95
C ALA A 261 4.17 9.81 -7.76
N ILE A 262 5.50 9.81 -7.73
CA ILE A 262 6.34 8.73 -8.28
C ILE A 262 7.32 8.31 -7.19
N HIS A 263 7.32 7.02 -6.84
CA HIS A 263 8.15 6.46 -5.78
C HIS A 263 9.19 5.46 -6.32
N SER A 264 10.46 5.81 -6.15
CA SER A 264 11.67 4.95 -6.07
C SER A 264 12.67 5.52 -5.05
N LEU A 265 13.86 4.97 -4.80
CA LEU A 265 14.83 5.64 -3.91
C LEU A 265 16.28 5.66 -4.42
N ASN A 266 16.98 6.80 -4.25
CA ASN A 266 18.41 6.98 -4.49
C ASN A 266 19.21 6.30 -3.37
N THR A 267 20.00 5.29 -3.75
CA THR A 267 20.75 4.41 -2.85
C THR A 267 22.01 5.05 -2.23
N TYR A 268 22.35 6.30 -2.53
CA TYR A 268 23.60 6.94 -2.09
C TYR A 268 23.44 8.06 -1.05
N THR A 269 22.28 8.73 -0.97
CA THR A 269 22.12 9.93 -0.11
C THR A 269 21.14 9.77 1.04
N GLY A 270 20.38 8.68 1.12
CA GLY A 270 19.43 8.43 2.21
C GLY A 270 18.29 9.47 2.33
N GLU A 271 18.14 10.34 1.34
CA GLU A 271 17.00 11.25 1.23
C GLU A 271 15.79 10.50 0.62
N PHE A 272 14.57 10.92 0.96
CA PHE A 272 13.39 10.69 0.11
C PHE A 272 13.66 11.32 -1.26
N SER A 273 14.31 10.59 -2.16
CA SER A 273 14.14 10.88 -3.57
C SER A 273 12.70 10.43 -3.88
N ASN A 274 11.76 11.22 -4.42
CA ASN A 274 11.96 12.15 -5.52
C ASN A 274 12.84 11.54 -6.63
N SER A 275 12.84 10.23 -6.73
CA SER A 275 13.67 9.32 -7.55
C SER A 275 13.16 9.11 -8.96
N THR A 276 12.30 10.00 -9.41
CA THR A 276 12.42 10.44 -10.79
C THR A 276 13.68 11.29 -10.94
N THR A 277 14.88 10.70 -10.80
CA THR A 277 16.11 11.40 -11.20
C THR A 277 16.01 11.70 -12.68
N GLY A 278 15.93 12.98 -13.01
CA GLY A 278 15.68 13.44 -14.36
C GLY A 278 14.31 14.09 -14.51
N TRP A 279 13.95 14.32 -15.75
CA TRP A 279 12.75 15.08 -16.09
C TRP A 279 11.66 14.12 -16.50
N TYR A 280 10.43 14.40 -16.08
CA TYR A 280 9.26 13.63 -16.45
C TYR A 280 8.19 14.61 -16.89
N ASP A 281 7.36 14.20 -17.84
CA ASP A 281 6.19 14.99 -18.21
C ASP A 281 5.07 14.85 -17.17
N MET A 282 4.01 15.63 -17.32
CA MET A 282 2.84 15.57 -16.43
C MET A 282 2.11 14.22 -16.45
N LYS A 283 2.44 13.34 -17.38
CA LYS A 283 1.88 11.99 -17.52
C LYS A 283 2.80 10.92 -16.92
N GLY A 284 3.85 11.32 -16.19
CA GLY A 284 4.77 10.40 -15.53
C GLY A 284 5.75 9.70 -16.47
N ARG A 285 5.88 10.12 -17.74
CA ARG A 285 6.84 9.53 -18.68
C ARG A 285 8.22 10.15 -18.52
N LYS A 286 9.26 9.32 -18.45
CA LYS A 286 10.66 9.76 -18.34
C LYS A 286 11.12 10.47 -19.60
N LEU A 287 11.74 11.63 -19.41
CA LEU A 287 12.37 12.45 -20.44
C LEU A 287 13.89 12.27 -20.35
N SER A 288 14.53 12.08 -21.50
CA SER A 288 15.98 11.85 -21.59
C SER A 288 16.82 13.08 -21.25
N LYS A 289 16.23 14.29 -21.26
CA LYS A 289 16.90 15.57 -21.01
C LYS A 289 15.93 16.59 -20.42
N LYS A 290 16.49 17.70 -19.90
CA LYS A 290 15.72 18.86 -19.46
C LYS A 290 14.80 19.35 -20.59
N PRO A 291 13.49 19.51 -20.34
CA PRO A 291 12.56 20.08 -21.29
C PRO A 291 12.94 21.53 -21.61
N THR A 292 12.88 21.86 -22.90
CA THR A 292 13.14 23.21 -23.42
C THR A 292 11.86 23.96 -23.76
N ILE A 293 10.72 23.28 -23.74
CA ILE A 293 9.39 23.86 -24.02
C ILE A 293 8.80 24.37 -22.70
N LYS A 294 8.15 25.52 -22.75
CA LYS A 294 7.45 26.09 -21.59
C LYS A 294 6.32 25.17 -21.16
N GLY A 295 6.22 24.91 -19.85
CA GLY A 295 5.20 24.00 -19.33
C GLY A 295 5.53 23.49 -17.94
N ASN A 296 4.60 22.70 -17.40
CA ASN A 296 4.79 22.00 -16.14
C ASN A 296 5.40 20.62 -16.39
N TYR A 297 6.35 20.24 -15.55
CA TYR A 297 7.06 18.97 -15.59
C TYR A 297 7.29 18.47 -14.17
N PHE A 298 7.70 17.22 -14.01
CA PHE A 298 8.27 16.75 -12.76
C PHE A 298 9.79 16.69 -12.90
N TYR A 299 10.51 17.29 -11.97
CA TYR A 299 11.95 17.12 -11.82
C TYR A 299 12.21 16.63 -10.41
N ASN A 300 12.78 15.42 -10.30
CA ASN A 300 13.00 14.77 -9.01
C ASN A 300 11.74 14.82 -8.14
N GLY A 301 10.64 14.21 -8.59
CA GLY A 301 9.38 14.08 -7.85
C GLY A 301 8.62 15.38 -7.51
N LYS A 302 9.13 16.56 -7.90
CA LYS A 302 8.49 17.85 -7.66
C LYS A 302 7.99 18.45 -8.97
N LYS A 303 6.78 19.03 -8.93
CA LYS A 303 6.25 19.83 -10.04
C LYS A 303 7.11 21.08 -10.21
N VAL A 304 7.67 21.27 -11.40
CA VAL A 304 8.52 22.40 -11.80
C VAL A 304 7.97 22.99 -13.09
N THR A 305 7.85 24.31 -13.13
CA THR A 305 7.44 25.04 -14.34
C THR A 305 8.68 25.55 -15.08
N ILE A 306 8.86 25.12 -16.32
CA ILE A 306 9.82 25.72 -17.26
C ILE A 306 9.16 26.98 -17.84
N LYS A 307 9.79 28.14 -17.61
CA LYS A 307 9.32 29.46 -18.05
C LYS A 307 9.92 29.89 -19.38
#